data_AF-A0A3C2AJE4-F1
#
_entry.id   AF-A0A3C2AJE4-F1
#
_cell.length_a   1.000
_cell.length_b   1.000
_cell.length_c   1.000
_cell.angle_alpha   90.00
_cell.angle_beta   90.00
_cell.angle_gamma   90.00
#
_symmetry.space_group_name_H-M   'P 1'
#
loop_
_entity.id
_entity.type
_entity.pdbx_description
1 polymer ?
#
loop_
_entity_poly.entity_id
_entity_poly.type
_entity_poly.pdbx_seq_one_letter_code
_entity_poly.pdbx_strand_id
1 'polypeptide(L)'
;IEVQVNLVEFTEGSVSVPLQIIADKPESVKVFPNEVEIKYQVPLADYDKVKSEQFRVSVVLNENSLKQSSLVVNIDRKPEEVTQVRVRPTQVEFIVQK
;
A
#
# COMPACT_ATOMS: atom_id res chain seq x y z
N ILE A 1 4.29 21.70 40.78
CA ILE A 1 4.82 21.43 39.42
C ILE A 1 3.75 20.61 38.73
N GLU A 2 2.97 21.21 37.84
CA GLU A 2 1.96 20.48 37.07
C GLU A 2 2.65 19.87 35.84
N VAL A 3 2.67 18.55 35.79
CA VAL A 3 3.17 17.80 34.62
C VAL A 3 1.99 17.66 33.66
N GLN A 4 1.96 18.48 32.61
CA GLN A 4 1.00 18.31 31.53
C GLN A 4 1.48 17.17 30.62
N VAL A 5 0.90 15.99 30.79
CA VAL A 5 1.09 14.88 29.86
C VAL A 5 0.11 15.08 28.71
N ASN A 6 0.62 15.48 27.54
CA ASN A 6 -0.15 15.44 26.30
C ASN A 6 -0.24 13.99 25.83
N LEU A 7 -1.30 13.29 26.23
CA LEU A 7 -1.59 11.94 25.75
C LEU A 7 -2.18 12.03 24.34
N VAL A 8 -1.47 11.49 23.36
CA VAL A 8 -1.98 11.35 21.99
C VAL A 8 -2.57 9.95 21.85
N GLU A 9 -3.88 9.87 21.58
CA GLU A 9 -4.58 8.62 21.33
C GLU A 9 -4.35 8.17 19.88
N PHE A 10 -4.05 6.89 19.69
CA PHE A 10 -3.87 6.28 18.37
C PHE A 10 -4.96 5.25 18.10
N THR A 11 -5.31 5.10 16.83
CA THR A 11 -6.24 4.08 16.34
C THR A 11 -5.70 3.41 15.08
N GLU A 12 -6.31 2.29 14.69
CA GLU A 12 -6.01 1.57 13.45
C GLU A 12 -7.03 1.92 12.37
N GLY A 13 -6.55 2.09 11.13
CA GLY A 13 -7.37 2.29 9.94
C GLY A 13 -7.00 1.32 8.83
N SER A 14 -7.91 1.12 7.88
CA SER A 14 -7.63 0.41 6.65
C SER A 14 -8.28 1.05 5.44
N VAL A 15 -7.60 0.94 4.30
CA VAL A 15 -8.09 1.42 3.00
C VAL A 15 -7.74 0.42 1.90
N SER A 16 -8.64 0.23 0.93
CA SER A 16 -8.33 -0.49 -0.31
C SER A 16 -7.71 0.47 -1.32
N VAL A 17 -6.60 0.06 -1.93
CA VAL A 17 -5.84 0.87 -2.88
C VAL A 17 -5.58 0.06 -4.15
N PRO A 18 -5.89 0.60 -5.35
CA PRO A 18 -5.62 -0.09 -6.60
C PRO A 18 -4.11 -0.22 -6.85
N LEU A 19 -3.68 -1.36 -7.37
CA LEU A 19 -2.28 -1.63 -7.70
C LEU A 19 -1.90 -1.00 -9.04
N GLN A 20 -0.75 -0.32 -9.05
CA GLN A 20 -0.13 0.15 -10.28
C GLN A 20 0.91 -0.85 -10.78
N ILE A 21 0.90 -1.11 -12.09
CA ILE A 21 1.85 -2.04 -12.71
C ILE A 21 2.95 -1.22 -13.38
N ILE A 22 4.20 -1.46 -12.99
CA ILE A 22 5.39 -0.88 -13.61
C ILE A 22 6.06 -1.97 -14.43
N ALA A 23 5.98 -1.87 -15.75
CA ALA A 23 6.53 -2.81 -16.72
C ALA A 23 6.78 -2.11 -18.07
N ASP A 24 7.55 -2.72 -18.98
CA ASP A 24 7.75 -2.19 -20.33
C ASP A 24 6.46 -2.15 -21.16
N LYS A 25 5.57 -3.13 -20.96
CA LYS A 25 4.25 -3.23 -21.60
C LYS A 25 3.16 -3.52 -20.55
N PRO A 26 2.74 -2.51 -19.77
CA PRO A 26 1.82 -2.70 -18.66
C PRO A 26 0.45 -3.21 -19.11
N GLU A 27 -0.02 -2.85 -20.32
CA GLU A 27 -1.30 -3.34 -20.86
C GLU A 27 -1.33 -4.86 -21.11
N SER A 28 -0.16 -5.46 -21.30
CA SER A 28 -0.01 -6.91 -21.49
C SER A 28 0.05 -7.67 -20.16
N VAL A 29 0.02 -6.98 -19.02
CA VAL A 29 0.20 -7.59 -17.70
C VAL A 29 -1.08 -7.43 -16.89
N LYS A 30 -1.57 -8.54 -16.34
CA LYS A 30 -2.65 -8.54 -15.36
C LYS A 30 -2.11 -9.03 -14.03
N VAL A 31 -2.59 -8.44 -12.94
CA VAL A 31 -2.22 -8.84 -11.58
C VAL A 31 -3.46 -9.18 -10.78
N PHE A 32 -3.31 -10.17 -9.90
CA PHE A 32 -4.40 -10.67 -9.07
C PHE A 32 -3.94 -10.83 -7.61
N PRO A 33 -4.62 -10.18 -6.65
CA PRO A 33 -5.68 -9.16 -6.85
C PRO A 33 -5.16 -7.88 -7.54
N ASN A 34 -6.08 -7.07 -8.09
CA ASN A 34 -5.78 -5.77 -8.71
C ASN A 34 -5.84 -4.59 -7.72
N GLU A 35 -6.22 -4.85 -6.49
CA GLU A 35 -6.19 -3.93 -5.35
C GLU A 35 -5.64 -4.65 -4.12
N VAL A 36 -5.16 -3.87 -3.17
CA VAL A 36 -4.63 -4.36 -1.89
C VAL A 36 -5.21 -3.55 -0.75
N GLU A 37 -5.31 -4.20 0.41
CA GLU A 37 -5.64 -3.52 1.66
C GLU A 37 -4.36 -2.95 2.28
N ILE A 38 -4.38 -1.66 2.60
CA ILE A 38 -3.38 -1.03 3.46
C ILE A 38 -3.97 -0.86 4.85
N LYS A 39 -3.30 -1.42 5.86
CA LYS A 39 -3.57 -1.16 7.28
C LYS A 39 -2.53 -0.21 7.83
N TYR A 40 -2.94 0.71 8.68
CA TYR A 40 -2.07 1.73 9.27
C TYR A 40 -2.55 2.15 10.66
N GLN A 41 -1.66 2.79 11.41
CA GLN A 41 -1.99 3.51 12.63
C GLN A 41 -1.96 5.01 12.39
N VAL A 42 -2.84 5.74 13.07
CA VAL A 42 -2.98 7.20 12.96
C VAL A 42 -3.44 7.79 14.30
N PRO A 43 -3.02 9.02 14.66
CA PRO A 43 -3.66 9.73 15.76
C PRO A 43 -5.17 9.82 15.56
N LEU A 44 -5.95 9.58 16.61
CA LEU A 44 -7.42 9.56 16.52
C LEU A 44 -7.98 10.87 15.93
N ALA A 45 -7.36 12.00 16.25
CA ALA A 45 -7.73 13.33 15.74
C ALA A 45 -7.49 13.53 14.24
N ASP A 46 -6.61 12.73 13.63
CA ASP A 46 -6.25 12.82 12.21
C ASP A 46 -6.87 11.70 11.36
N TYR A 47 -7.64 10.79 11.97
CA TYR A 47 -8.25 9.65 11.30
C TYR A 47 -9.04 10.04 10.05
N ASP A 48 -9.90 11.06 10.15
CA ASP A 48 -10.74 11.52 9.04
C ASP A 48 -9.97 12.20 7.89
N LYS A 49 -8.72 12.60 8.12
CA LYS A 49 -7.85 13.23 7.12
C LYS A 49 -7.20 12.20 6.19
N VAL A 50 -7.12 10.94 6.62
CA VAL A 50 -6.50 9.87 5.83
C VAL A 50 -7.46 9.39 4.76
N LYS A 51 -7.02 9.46 3.50
CA LYS A 51 -7.78 9.05 2.31
C LYS A 51 -6.98 8.07 1.45
N SER A 52 -7.67 7.15 0.80
CA SER A 52 -7.07 6.12 -0.06
C SER A 52 -6.17 6.69 -1.16
N GLU A 53 -6.52 7.85 -1.72
CA GLU A 53 -5.81 8.50 -2.82
C GLU A 53 -4.44 9.07 -2.40
N GLN A 54 -4.20 9.21 -1.09
CA GLN A 54 -2.89 9.61 -0.57
C GLN A 54 -1.90 8.45 -0.56
N PHE A 55 -2.38 7.21 -0.69
CA PHE A 55 -1.55 6.04 -0.82
C PHE A 55 -1.28 5.71 -2.28
N ARG A 56 -0.05 5.26 -2.56
CA ARG A 56 0.32 4.73 -3.87
C ARG A 56 1.04 3.42 -3.65
N VAL A 57 0.58 2.38 -4.35
CA VAL A 57 1.18 1.06 -4.32
C VAL A 57 1.45 0.58 -5.74
N SER A 58 2.54 -0.15 -5.90
CA SER A 58 2.96 -0.65 -7.20
C SER A 58 3.62 -2.03 -7.13
N VAL A 59 3.61 -2.70 -8.26
CA VAL A 59 4.37 -3.93 -8.51
C VAL A 59 5.23 -3.72 -9.74
N VAL A 60 6.45 -4.24 -9.68
CA VAL A 60 7.44 -4.08 -10.75
C VAL A 60 7.66 -5.42 -11.44
N LEU A 61 7.33 -5.48 -12.73
CA LEU A 61 7.63 -6.61 -13.59
C LEU A 61 8.84 -6.26 -14.47
N ASN A 62 9.94 -6.98 -14.28
CA ASN A 62 11.13 -6.91 -15.12
C ASN A 62 11.59 -8.33 -15.51
N GLU A 63 12.67 -8.44 -16.28
CA GLU A 63 13.19 -9.72 -16.77
C GLU A 63 13.53 -10.73 -15.65
N ASN A 64 13.91 -10.24 -14.46
CA ASN A 64 14.17 -11.11 -13.31
C ASN A 64 12.86 -11.57 -12.65
N SER A 65 11.85 -10.70 -12.60
CA SER A 65 10.52 -11.02 -12.10
C SER A 65 9.81 -12.09 -12.94
N LEU A 66 10.11 -12.20 -14.25
CA LEU A 66 9.57 -13.25 -15.12
C LEU A 66 9.95 -14.68 -14.68
N LYS A 67 10.99 -14.83 -13.86
CA LYS A 67 11.41 -16.12 -13.28
C LYS A 67 10.70 -16.43 -11.96
N GLN A 68 9.92 -15.50 -11.44
CA GLN A 68 9.19 -15.61 -10.18
C GLN A 68 7.71 -15.94 -10.44
N SER A 69 7.04 -16.53 -9.45
CA SER A 69 5.60 -16.82 -9.52
C SER A 69 4.72 -15.67 -9.02
N SER A 70 5.30 -14.68 -8.35
CA SER A 70 4.58 -13.55 -7.76
C SER A 70 5.43 -12.28 -7.75
N LEU A 71 4.77 -11.13 -7.66
CA LEU A 71 5.39 -9.82 -7.53
C LEU A 71 5.19 -9.28 -6.12
N VAL A 72 6.22 -8.67 -5.56
CA VAL A 72 6.14 -7.99 -4.26
C VAL A 72 5.46 -6.64 -4.44
N VAL A 73 4.49 -6.36 -3.57
CA VAL A 73 3.79 -5.07 -3.52
C VAL A 73 4.64 -4.05 -2.78
N ASN A 74 4.88 -2.91 -3.43
CA ASN A 74 5.63 -1.78 -2.87
C ASN A 74 4.65 -0.68 -2.46
N ILE A 75 4.94 0.01 -1.36
CA ILE A 75 4.24 1.22 -0.95
C ILE A 75 5.11 2.40 -1.38
N ASP A 76 4.72 3.07 -2.46
CA ASP A 76 5.48 4.18 -3.06
C ASP A 76 5.17 5.52 -2.39
N ARG A 77 3.94 5.65 -1.86
CA ARG A 77 3.49 6.87 -1.18
C ARG A 77 2.51 6.53 -0.06
N LYS A 78 2.57 7.31 1.02
CA LYS A 78 1.63 7.31 2.14
C LYS A 78 1.51 8.74 2.72
N PRO A 79 0.43 9.07 3.43
CA PRO A 79 0.36 10.27 4.26
C PRO A 79 1.44 10.30 5.36
N GLU A 80 1.73 11.48 5.89
CA GLU A 80 2.75 11.67 6.94
C GLU A 80 2.20 11.32 8.33
N GLU A 81 0.91 11.52 8.51
CA GLU A 81 0.14 11.28 9.73
C GLU A 81 0.06 9.79 10.10
N VAL A 82 0.29 8.91 9.12
CA VAL A 82 0.17 7.45 9.31
C VAL A 82 1.51 6.78 9.60
N THR A 83 1.45 5.82 10.51
CA THR A 83 2.57 4.97 10.95
C THR A 83 2.19 3.49 10.91
N GLN A 84 3.16 2.60 11.14
CA GLN A 84 2.98 1.14 11.14
C GLN A 84 2.22 0.60 9.91
N VAL A 85 2.51 1.17 8.73
CA VAL A 85 1.80 0.83 7.50
C VAL A 85 2.16 -0.57 7.03
N ARG A 86 1.15 -1.39 6.71
CA ARG A 86 1.27 -2.76 6.22
C ARG A 86 0.33 -2.97 5.06
N VAL A 87 0.80 -3.68 4.03
CA VAL A 87 0.01 -4.04 2.86
C VAL A 87 -0.38 -5.51 2.89
N ARG A 88 -1.61 -5.83 2.46
CA ARG A 88 -2.14 -7.19 2.36
C ARG A 88 -2.94 -7.36 1.06
N PRO A 89 -2.63 -8.36 0.23
CA PRO A 89 -1.47 -9.26 0.33
C PRO A 89 -0.13 -8.53 0.06
N THR A 90 0.98 -9.10 0.55
CA THR A 90 2.35 -8.56 0.31
C THR A 90 2.92 -8.97 -1.04
N GLN A 91 2.34 -10.00 -1.64
CA GLN A 91 2.70 -10.51 -2.95
C GLN A 91 1.42 -10.75 -3.75
N VAL A 92 1.48 -10.53 -5.06
CA VAL A 92 0.37 -10.77 -5.98
C VAL A 92 0.84 -11.63 -7.14
N GLU A 93 -0.08 -12.39 -7.70
CA GLU A 93 0.18 -13.18 -8.90
C GLU A 93 0.08 -12.28 -10.14
N PHE A 94 0.79 -12.64 -11.21
CA PHE A 94 0.74 -11.90 -12.47
C PHE A 94 0.62 -12.85 -13.66
N ILE A 95 0.00 -12.34 -14.72
CA ILE A 95 -0.17 -13.03 -16.00
C ILE A 95 0.27 -12.09 -17.11
N VAL A 96 1.16 -12.55 -17.98
CA VAL A 96 1.60 -11.81 -19.17
C VAL A 96 0.88 -12.36 -20.40
N GLN A 97 0.10 -11.51 -21.07
CA GLN A 97 -0.59 -11.81 -22.32
C GLN A 97 0.28 -11.39 -23.51
N LYS A 98 0.51 -12.30 -24.45
CA LYS A 98 1.23 -12.03 -25.70
C LYS A 98 0.36 -11.32 -26.72
#